data_AF-A0AAD5KG75-F1
#
_entry.id   AF-A0AAD5KG75-F1
#
_cell.length_a   1.000
_cell.length_b   1.000
_cell.length_c   1.000
_cell.angle_alpha   90.00
_cell.angle_beta   90.00
_cell.angle_gamma   90.00
#
_symmetry.space_group_name_H-M   'P 1'
#
loop_
_entity.id
_entity.type
_entity.pdbx_description
1 polymer ?
#
loop_
_entity_poly.entity_id
_entity_poly.type
_entity_poly.pdbx_seq_one_letter_code
_entity_poly.pdbx_strand_id
1 'polypeptide(L)'
;MTDKLPPNLLKLFAPRPPLPYAPPLDKEPGKRVGARVSGIADLTPMLKNYDPDYVPWKSIEEKRKERQETKKKIADEALEKATAEC
;
A
#
# COMPACT_ATOMS: atom_id res chain seq x y z
N MET A 1 12.46 19.50 -33.34
CA MET A 1 12.07 20.86 -32.85
C MET A 1 13.26 21.83 -32.90
N THR A 2 14.50 21.40 -32.61
CA THR A 2 15.73 22.21 -32.70
C THR A 2 16.35 22.26 -34.11
N ASP A 3 15.75 21.55 -35.07
CA ASP A 3 16.34 21.28 -36.39
C ASP A 3 16.28 22.48 -37.35
N LYS A 4 15.44 23.49 -37.06
CA LYS A 4 15.27 24.71 -37.89
C LYS A 4 16.10 25.91 -37.40
N LEU A 5 16.99 25.72 -36.44
CA LEU A 5 17.81 26.80 -35.90
C LEU A 5 18.96 27.15 -36.85
N PRO A 6 19.42 28.41 -36.86
CA PRO A 6 20.60 28.80 -37.62
C PRO A 6 21.84 28.00 -37.17
N PRO A 7 22.82 27.81 -38.06
CA PRO A 7 23.95 26.88 -37.84
C PRO A 7 24.77 27.22 -36.60
N ASN A 8 24.84 28.50 -36.20
CA ASN A 8 25.53 28.93 -34.99
C ASN A 8 24.87 28.41 -33.71
N LEU A 9 23.54 28.35 -33.69
CA LEU A 9 22.77 27.83 -32.57
C LEU A 9 22.69 26.30 -32.62
N LEU A 10 22.64 25.70 -33.82
CA LEU A 10 22.61 24.24 -33.99
C LEU A 10 23.86 23.57 -33.40
N LYS A 11 25.04 24.20 -33.53
CA LYS A 11 26.30 23.71 -32.93
C LYS A 11 26.24 23.49 -31.41
N LEU A 12 25.41 24.26 -30.70
CA LEU A 12 25.25 24.11 -29.24
C LEU A 12 24.51 22.82 -28.87
N PHE A 13 23.76 22.25 -29.81
CA PHE A 13 23.02 21.00 -29.66
C PHE A 13 23.76 19.81 -30.30
N ALA A 14 25.07 19.91 -30.52
CA ALA A 14 25.87 18.79 -30.97
C ALA A 14 25.71 17.61 -29.98
N PRO A 15 25.53 16.37 -30.47
CA PRO A 15 25.40 15.22 -29.60
C PRO A 15 26.70 15.02 -28.80
N ARG A 16 26.55 14.50 -27.59
CA ARG A 16 27.72 14.11 -26.79
C ARG A 16 28.44 12.93 -27.46
N PRO A 17 29.77 12.80 -27.26
CA PRO A 17 30.46 11.57 -27.66
C PRO A 17 29.81 10.36 -26.97
N PRO A 18 29.82 9.18 -27.60
CA PRO A 18 29.27 7.97 -27.01
C PRO A 18 30.01 7.63 -25.73
N LEU A 19 29.27 7.23 -24.69
CA LEU A 19 29.87 6.80 -23.44
C LEU A 19 30.57 5.45 -23.63
N PRO A 20 31.77 5.25 -23.04
CA PRO A 20 32.39 3.94 -23.02
C PRO A 20 31.51 2.96 -22.23
N TYR A 21 31.28 1.79 -22.79
CA TYR A 21 30.52 0.75 -22.10
C TYR A 21 31.28 0.26 -20.88
N ALA A 22 30.60 0.22 -19.74
CA ALA A 22 31.05 -0.48 -18.55
C ALA A 22 30.04 -1.60 -18.24
N PRO A 23 30.50 -2.77 -17.79
CA PRO A 23 29.59 -3.84 -17.41
C PRO A 23 28.67 -3.37 -16.26
N PRO A 24 27.39 -3.77 -16.27
CA PRO A 24 26.48 -3.43 -15.20
C PRO A 24 26.96 -4.04 -13.87
N LEU A 25 26.79 -3.29 -12.78
CA LEU A 25 27.11 -3.78 -11.42
C LEU A 25 26.13 -4.86 -10.94
N ASP A 26 24.94 -4.88 -11.53
CA ASP A 26 23.86 -5.78 -11.16
C ASP A 26 24.03 -7.17 -11.78
N LYS A 27 23.36 -8.17 -11.21
CA LYS A 27 23.33 -9.52 -11.75
C LYS A 27 22.41 -9.56 -12.98
N GLU A 28 22.76 -10.45 -13.91
CA GLU A 28 21.88 -10.83 -15.01
C GLU A 28 20.50 -11.24 -14.48
N PRO A 29 19.40 -10.85 -15.14
CA PRO A 29 18.05 -11.08 -14.64
C PRO A 29 17.75 -12.56 -14.34
N GLY A 30 18.24 -13.49 -15.15
CA GLY A 30 18.07 -14.94 -14.89
C GLY A 30 18.85 -15.47 -13.68
N LYS A 31 19.88 -14.75 -13.24
CA LYS A 31 20.68 -15.09 -12.04
C LYS A 31 20.24 -14.30 -10.81
N ARG A 32 19.23 -13.43 -10.93
CA ARG A 32 18.68 -12.70 -9.79
C ARG A 32 17.86 -13.68 -8.95
N VAL A 33 18.37 -14.00 -7.77
CA VAL A 33 17.64 -14.82 -6.80
C VAL A 33 16.74 -13.88 -5.99
N GLY A 34 15.43 -14.02 -6.17
CA GLY A 34 14.42 -13.33 -5.37
C GLY A 34 14.24 -13.96 -3.99
N ALA A 35 13.15 -13.58 -3.30
CA ALA A 35 12.77 -14.22 -2.05
C ALA A 35 12.54 -15.73 -2.29
N ARG A 36 13.14 -16.57 -1.44
CA ARG A 36 12.91 -18.01 -1.46
C ARG A 36 11.58 -18.30 -0.78
N VAL A 37 10.59 -18.73 -1.54
CA VAL A 37 9.28 -19.13 -1.01
C VAL A 37 9.37 -20.58 -0.54
N SER A 38 9.07 -20.83 0.74
CA SER A 38 8.91 -22.17 1.30
C SER A 38 7.44 -22.60 1.33
N GLY A 39 7.19 -23.89 1.57
CA GLY A 39 5.83 -24.41 1.72
C GLY A 39 5.16 -23.93 3.01
N ILE A 40 3.82 -23.93 3.01
CA ILE A 40 3.00 -23.53 4.18
C ILE A 40 2.92 -24.67 5.22
N ALA A 41 3.24 -25.92 4.83
CA ALA A 41 3.15 -27.09 5.71
C ALA A 41 3.97 -26.93 7.01
N ASP A 42 5.11 -26.25 6.94
CA ASP A 42 5.97 -25.99 8.08
C ASP A 42 5.32 -25.08 9.14
N LEU A 43 4.28 -24.33 8.76
CA LEU A 43 3.52 -23.45 9.65
C LEU A 43 2.38 -24.18 10.38
N THR A 44 2.05 -25.42 10.01
CA THR A 44 0.96 -26.20 10.63
C THR A 44 1.09 -26.38 12.15
N PRO A 45 2.30 -26.54 12.76
CA PRO A 45 2.41 -26.67 14.20
C PRO A 45 1.97 -25.39 14.95
N MET A 46 2.08 -24.22 14.31
CA MET A 46 1.69 -22.94 14.93
C MET A 46 0.18 -22.86 15.18
N LEU A 47 -0.63 -23.62 14.44
CA LEU A 47 -2.08 -23.66 14.59
C LEU A 47 -2.54 -24.46 15.82
N LYS A 48 -1.66 -25.26 16.45
CA LYS A 48 -2.03 -26.13 17.57
C LYS A 48 -2.22 -25.37 18.89
N ASN A 49 -1.50 -24.27 19.08
CA ASN A 49 -1.48 -23.49 20.32
C ASN A 49 -2.25 -22.19 20.15
N TYR A 50 -3.47 -22.25 19.62
CA TYR A 50 -4.31 -21.06 19.51
C TYR A 50 -4.87 -20.69 20.90
N ASP A 51 -5.02 -19.39 21.14
CA ASP A 51 -5.64 -18.88 22.35
C ASP A 51 -7.16 -19.08 22.26
N PRO A 52 -7.78 -19.90 23.14
CA PRO A 52 -9.22 -20.18 23.09
C PRO A 52 -10.07 -18.92 23.35
N ASP A 53 -9.53 -17.94 24.07
CA ASP A 53 -10.22 -16.70 24.43
C ASP A 53 -9.87 -15.55 23.46
N TYR A 54 -9.32 -15.87 22.29
CA TYR A 54 -8.94 -14.87 21.29
C TYR A 54 -10.14 -14.03 20.85
N VAL A 55 -10.08 -12.73 21.13
CA VAL A 55 -11.02 -11.74 20.59
C VAL A 55 -10.42 -11.12 19.33
N PRO A 56 -11.01 -11.34 18.13
CA PRO A 56 -10.52 -10.74 16.90
C PRO A 56 -10.49 -9.22 16.99
N TRP A 57 -9.42 -8.63 16.45
CA TRP A 57 -9.33 -7.18 16.35
C TRP A 57 -10.35 -6.67 15.33
N LYS A 58 -11.23 -5.77 15.77
CA LYS A 58 -12.26 -5.20 14.90
C LYS A 58 -11.65 -4.41 13.74
N SER A 59 -12.14 -4.66 12.54
CA SER A 59 -11.73 -3.91 11.35
C SER A 59 -12.11 -2.43 11.48
N ILE A 60 -11.49 -1.58 10.66
CA ILE A 60 -11.81 -0.14 10.63
C ILE A 60 -13.28 0.08 10.26
N GLU A 61 -13.82 -0.76 9.39
CA GLU A 61 -15.22 -0.71 8.96
C GLU A 61 -16.20 -1.10 10.07
N GLU A 62 -15.91 -2.18 10.81
CA GLU A 62 -16.69 -2.60 11.98
C GLU A 62 -16.73 -1.50 13.03
N LYS A 63 -15.58 -0.91 13.37
CA LYS A 63 -15.50 0.23 14.30
C LYS A 63 -16.27 1.46 13.80
N ARG A 64 -16.39 1.64 12.49
CA ARG A 64 -17.19 2.74 11.91
C ARG A 64 -18.69 2.47 12.06
N LYS A 65 -19.15 1.24 11.79
CA LYS A 65 -20.55 0.84 11.95
C LYS A 65 -20.99 0.93 13.41
N GLU A 66 -20.20 0.42 14.34
CA GLU A 66 -20.49 0.51 15.78
C GLU A 66 -20.64 1.96 16.24
N ARG A 67 -19.74 2.85 15.81
CA ARG A 67 -19.84 4.29 16.11
C ARG A 67 -21.08 4.95 15.50
N GLN A 68 -21.54 4.48 14.34
CA GLN A 68 -22.78 5.00 13.75
C GLN A 68 -24.00 4.51 14.52
N GLU A 69 -24.02 3.24 14.91
CA GLU A 69 -25.11 2.64 15.69
C GLU A 69 -25.22 3.25 17.09
N THR A 70 -24.10 3.46 17.78
CA THR A 70 -24.12 4.13 19.09
C THR A 70 -24.62 5.56 18.98
N LYS A 71 -24.18 6.31 17.96
CA LYS A 71 -24.68 7.67 17.70
C LYS A 71 -26.17 7.70 17.40
N LYS A 72 -26.69 6.74 16.61
CA LYS A 72 -28.12 6.61 16.34
C LYS A 72 -28.91 6.36 17.62
N LYS A 73 -28.50 5.38 18.43
CA LYS A 73 -29.14 5.08 19.72
C LYS A 73 -29.17 6.29 20.65
N ILE A 74 -28.06 7.01 20.77
CA ILE A 74 -27.99 8.23 21.58
C ILE A 74 -28.94 9.32 21.05
N ALA A 75 -29.03 9.47 19.73
CA ALA A 75 -29.95 10.43 19.11
C ALA A 75 -31.41 10.03 19.35
N ASP A 76 -31.76 8.75 19.20
CA ASP A 76 -33.10 8.22 19.44
C ASP A 76 -33.51 8.42 20.91
N GLU A 77 -32.62 8.08 21.86
CA GLU A 77 -32.85 8.31 23.30
C GLU A 77 -33.02 9.80 23.65
N ALA A 78 -32.31 10.70 22.97
CA ALA A 78 -32.46 12.14 23.16
C ALA A 78 -33.79 12.66 22.61
N LEU A 79 -34.24 12.13 21.47
CA LEU A 79 -35.55 12.43 20.90
C LEU A 79 -36.67 11.94 21.83
N GLU A 80 -36.58 10.72 22.35
CA GLU A 80 -37.57 10.16 23.30
C GLU A 80 -37.71 11.04 24.56
N LYS A 81 -36.59 11.46 25.14
CA LYS A 81 -36.60 12.37 26.31
C LYS A 81 -37.22 13.72 25.97
N ALA A 82 -36.86 14.31 24.84
CA ALA A 82 -37.43 15.59 24.40
C ALA A 82 -38.95 15.47 24.13
N THR A 83 -39.43 14.35 23.60
CA THR A 83 -40.87 14.11 23.41
C THR A 83 -41.64 13.88 24.71
N ALA A 84 -40.96 13.39 25.76
CA ALA A 84 -41.56 13.20 27.08
C ALA A 84 -41.59 14.49 27.93
N GLU A 85 -40.74 15.48 27.60
CA GLU A 85 -40.68 16.78 28.28
C GLU A 85 -41.63 17.84 27.68
N CYS A 86 -42.23 17.58 26.51
CA CYS A 86 -43.31 18.38 25.91
C CYS A 86 -44.70 17.89 26.34
#